data_AF-A0A4R5LTB6-F1
#
_entry.id   AF-A0A4R5LTB6-F1
#
_cell.length_a   1.000
_cell.length_b   1.000
_cell.length_c   1.000
_cell.angle_alpha   90.00
_cell.angle_beta   90.00
_cell.angle_gamma   90.00
#
_symmetry.space_group_name_H-M   'P 1'
#
loop_
_entity.id
_entity.type
_entity.pdbx_description
1 polymer ?
#
loop_
_entity_poly.entity_id
_entity_poly.type
_entity_poly.pdbx_seq_one_letter_code
_entity_poly.pdbx_strand_id
1 'polypeptide(L)'
;MYVTAEHLRDQVIRPTLKYLGKWTPASESFLLNAAVDAPDLGLFSARNDGLGLFHITASQHRDLWDRYLAFNPDMASRVRGLASQRAFLSDPDGELQTNLSYCTAIAWLLYQRAGLAKETGGVDNSEVAMA
;
A
#
# COMPACT_ATOMS: atom_id res chain seq x y z
N MET A 1 -2.58 -16.89 18.19
CA MET A 1 -3.07 -16.70 16.81
C MET A 1 -1.86 -16.37 15.97
N TYR A 2 -1.49 -17.22 15.02
CA TYR A 2 -0.39 -16.95 14.10
C TYR A 2 -0.94 -16.23 12.88
N VAL A 3 -0.24 -15.21 12.40
CA VAL A 3 -0.56 -14.56 11.12
C VAL A 3 0.12 -15.37 10.03
N THR A 4 -0.66 -16.09 9.22
CA THR A 4 -0.14 -16.83 8.05
C THR A 4 -0.10 -15.92 6.82
N ALA A 5 0.63 -16.34 5.78
CA ALA A 5 0.65 -15.63 4.50
C ALA A 5 -0.76 -15.54 3.88
N GLU A 6 -1.56 -16.61 3.96
CA GLU A 6 -2.95 -16.62 3.47
C GLU A 6 -3.81 -15.65 4.26
N HIS A 7 -3.66 -15.63 5.60
CA HIS A 7 -4.38 -14.68 6.44
C HIS A 7 -4.02 -13.23 6.08
N LEU A 8 -2.72 -12.93 5.95
CA LEU A 8 -2.24 -11.61 5.57
C LEU A 8 -2.78 -11.20 4.18
N ARG A 9 -2.74 -12.11 3.21
CA ARG A 9 -3.30 -11.90 1.88
C ARG A 9 -4.79 -11.60 1.93
N ASP A 10 -5.57 -12.46 2.58
CA ASP A 10 -7.03 -12.48 2.47
C ASP A 10 -7.71 -11.47 3.40
N GLN A 11 -7.10 -11.15 4.54
CA GLN A 11 -7.69 -10.27 5.56
C GLN A 11 -7.06 -8.87 5.61
N VAL A 12 -5.86 -8.68 5.07
CA VAL A 12 -5.18 -7.37 5.08
C VAL A 12 -4.92 -6.85 3.68
N ILE A 13 -4.13 -7.56 2.87
CA ILE A 13 -3.63 -7.03 1.60
C ILE A 13 -4.77 -6.87 0.59
N ARG A 14 -5.54 -7.94 0.34
CA ARG A 14 -6.66 -7.92 -0.61
C ARG A 14 -7.73 -6.90 -0.24
N PRO A 15 -8.25 -6.85 1.01
CA PRO A 15 -9.27 -5.87 1.38
C PRO A 15 -8.76 -4.43 1.26
N THR A 16 -7.51 -4.16 1.66
CA THR A 16 -6.91 -2.82 1.56
C THR A 16 -6.79 -2.38 0.10
N LEU A 17 -6.27 -3.23 -0.78
CA LEU A 17 -6.16 -2.90 -2.21
C LEU A 17 -7.53 -2.69 -2.86
N LYS A 18 -8.55 -3.48 -2.47
CA LYS A 18 -9.93 -3.31 -2.94
C LYS A 18 -10.52 -1.98 -2.46
N TYR A 19 -10.29 -1.60 -1.21
CA TYR A 19 -10.73 -0.32 -0.66
C TYR A 19 -10.11 0.88 -1.41
N LEU A 20 -8.85 0.77 -1.82
CA LEU A 20 -8.17 1.77 -2.65
C LEU A 20 -8.59 1.75 -4.13
N GLY A 21 -9.37 0.75 -4.57
CA GLY A 21 -9.73 0.56 -5.98
C GLY A 21 -8.54 0.15 -6.85
N LYS A 22 -7.51 -0.47 -6.27
CA LYS A 22 -6.24 -0.81 -6.93
C LYS A 22 -5.91 -2.30 -6.91
N TRP A 23 -6.87 -3.13 -6.51
CA TRP A 23 -6.68 -4.57 -6.46
C TRP A 23 -6.54 -5.17 -7.85
N THR A 24 -5.43 -5.89 -8.03
CA THR A 24 -5.17 -6.84 -9.10
C THR A 24 -4.46 -8.07 -8.51
N PRO A 25 -4.53 -9.24 -9.14
CA PRO A 25 -3.74 -10.40 -8.72
C PRO A 25 -2.25 -10.08 -8.61
N ALA A 26 -1.71 -9.29 -9.56
CA ALA A 26 -0.31 -8.88 -9.56
C ALA A 26 0.06 -8.01 -8.35
N SER A 27 -0.75 -6.99 -8.03
CA SER A 27 -0.51 -6.12 -6.86
C SER A 27 -0.59 -6.87 -5.54
N GLU A 28 -1.51 -7.84 -5.42
CA GLU A 28 -1.68 -8.65 -4.23
C GLU A 28 -0.49 -9.58 -4.02
N SER A 29 -0.10 -10.32 -5.07
CA SER A 29 1.05 -11.23 -5.01
C SER A 29 2.35 -10.48 -4.73
N PHE A 30 2.54 -9.31 -5.35
CA PHE A 30 3.74 -8.51 -5.12
C PHE A 30 3.85 -8.06 -3.65
N LEU A 31 2.79 -7.49 -3.08
CA LEU A 31 2.81 -7.06 -1.67
C LEU A 31 2.90 -8.26 -0.71
N LEU A 32 2.26 -9.39 -1.02
CA LEU A 32 2.41 -10.58 -0.19
C LEU A 32 3.86 -11.08 -0.17
N ASN A 33 4.50 -11.14 -1.33
CA ASN A 33 5.90 -11.55 -1.43
C ASN A 33 6.81 -10.57 -0.69
N ALA A 34 6.61 -9.26 -0.87
CA ALA A 34 7.40 -8.24 -0.16
C ALA A 34 7.26 -8.32 1.37
N ALA A 35 6.11 -8.77 1.88
CA ALA A 35 5.85 -8.91 3.31
C ALA A 35 6.40 -10.22 3.91
N VAL A 36 6.46 -11.29 3.12
CA VAL A 36 6.88 -12.64 3.58
C VAL A 36 8.37 -12.87 3.34
N ASP A 37 8.89 -12.38 2.21
CA ASP A 37 10.25 -12.57 1.74
C ASP A 37 10.82 -11.20 1.31
N ALA A 38 11.16 -10.38 2.31
CA ALA A 38 11.69 -9.04 2.08
C ALA A 38 12.97 -9.12 1.24
N PRO A 39 13.06 -8.38 0.12
CA PRO A 39 14.20 -8.49 -0.80
C PRO A 39 15.49 -7.94 -0.17
N ASP A 40 16.66 -8.42 -0.60
CA ASP A 40 17.94 -7.90 -0.12
C ASP A 40 18.18 -6.44 -0.51
N LEU A 41 17.65 -6.02 -1.65
CA LEU A 41 17.80 -4.67 -2.21
C LEU A 41 16.46 -4.18 -2.78
N GLY A 42 16.21 -2.88 -2.67
CA GLY A 42 15.03 -2.24 -3.27
C GLY A 42 14.14 -1.52 -2.26
N LEU A 43 12.86 -1.37 -2.62
CA LEU A 43 11.91 -0.49 -1.94
C LEU A 43 11.54 -0.96 -0.53
N PHE A 44 11.40 -2.28 -0.35
CA PHE A 44 10.99 -2.93 0.90
C PHE A 44 12.08 -3.84 1.47
N SER A 45 13.34 -3.54 1.13
CA SER A 45 14.45 -4.31 1.68
C SER A 45 14.49 -4.16 3.20
N ALA A 46 14.83 -5.23 3.90
CA ALA A 46 15.01 -5.16 5.34
C ALA A 46 16.13 -4.15 5.67
N ARG A 47 15.77 -3.05 6.33
CA ARG A 47 16.69 -1.98 6.76
C ARG A 47 16.56 -1.79 8.26
N ASN A 48 17.66 -1.38 8.90
CA ASN A 48 17.69 -1.17 10.35
C ASN A 48 16.71 -0.09 10.84
N ASP A 49 16.31 0.84 9.97
CA ASP A 49 15.37 1.93 10.25
C ASP A 49 14.00 1.75 9.57
N GLY A 50 13.78 0.59 8.92
CA GLY A 50 12.52 0.27 8.25
C GLY A 50 11.43 -0.09 9.26
N LEU A 51 10.26 0.53 9.11
CA LEU A 51 9.12 0.35 10.01
C LEU A 51 8.10 -0.64 9.45
N GLY A 52 7.55 -1.46 10.35
CA GLY A 52 6.42 -2.33 10.07
C GLY A 52 6.72 -3.42 9.05
N LEU A 53 5.63 -3.96 8.48
CA LEU A 53 5.65 -5.15 7.64
C LEU A 53 6.47 -5.00 6.35
N PHE A 54 6.55 -3.77 5.81
CA PHE A 54 7.20 -3.49 4.53
C PHE A 54 8.52 -2.73 4.69
N HIS A 55 9.07 -2.65 5.90
CA HIS A 55 10.32 -1.93 6.19
C HIS A 55 10.36 -0.50 5.64
N ILE A 56 9.22 0.21 5.71
CA ILE A 56 9.09 1.57 5.18
C ILE A 56 9.75 2.53 6.15
N THR A 57 10.69 3.34 5.67
CA THR A 57 11.37 4.34 6.50
C THR A 57 10.46 5.57 6.71
N ALA A 58 10.64 6.26 7.84
CA ALA A 58 9.96 7.53 8.12
C ALA A 58 10.20 8.61 7.05
N SER A 59 11.33 8.53 6.32
CA SER A 59 11.61 9.44 5.20
C SER A 59 10.76 9.14 3.97
N GLN A 60 10.61 7.86 3.60
CA GLN A 60 9.72 7.44 2.51
C GLN A 60 8.26 7.78 2.81
N HIS A 61 7.83 7.57 4.06
CA HIS A 61 6.47 7.85 4.48
C HIS A 61 6.13 9.34 4.38
N ARG A 62 6.96 10.22 4.95
CA ARG A 62 6.79 11.68 4.86
C ARG A 62 6.85 12.18 3.42
N ASP A 63 7.82 11.71 2.64
CA ASP A 63 7.92 12.05 1.22
C ASP A 63 6.66 11.66 0.44
N LEU A 64 6.11 10.48 0.68
CA LEU A 64 4.87 10.07 0.03
C LEU A 64 3.72 11.02 0.37
N TRP A 65 3.58 11.43 1.63
CA TRP A 65 2.57 12.40 2.02
C TRP A 65 2.77 13.76 1.35
N ASP A 66 3.97 14.31 1.48
CA ASP A 66 4.28 15.68 1.05
C ASP A 66 4.31 15.85 -0.47
N ARG A 67 4.85 14.85 -1.19
CA ARG A 67 5.11 14.96 -2.63
C ARG A 67 4.13 14.19 -3.52
N TYR A 68 3.33 13.29 -2.96
CA TYR A 68 2.37 12.51 -3.74
C TYR A 68 0.93 12.70 -3.26
N LEU A 69 0.64 12.41 -1.99
CA LEU A 69 -0.73 12.50 -1.47
C LEU A 69 -1.23 13.95 -1.36
N ALA A 70 -0.36 14.91 -1.06
CA ALA A 70 -0.71 16.33 -1.06
C ALA A 70 -1.31 16.81 -2.40
N PHE A 71 -0.98 16.16 -3.51
CA PHE A 71 -1.47 16.47 -4.85
C PHE A 71 -2.57 15.51 -5.35
N ASN A 72 -2.99 14.55 -4.53
CA ASN A 72 -4.06 13.61 -4.84
C ASN A 72 -5.03 13.52 -3.64
N PRO A 73 -5.92 14.51 -3.46
CA PRO A 73 -6.72 14.67 -2.25
C PRO A 73 -7.68 13.49 -2.01
N ASP A 74 -8.23 12.88 -3.06
CA ASP A 74 -9.11 11.72 -2.93
C ASP A 74 -8.37 10.50 -2.37
N MET A 75 -7.16 10.22 -2.90
CA MET A 75 -6.32 9.14 -2.38
C MET A 75 -5.84 9.47 -0.96
N ALA A 76 -5.44 10.70 -0.69
CA ALA A 76 -5.01 11.16 0.63
C ALA A 76 -6.12 10.96 1.67
N SER A 77 -7.36 11.31 1.33
CA SER A 77 -8.52 11.11 2.18
C SER A 77 -8.77 9.63 2.49
N ARG A 78 -8.73 8.76 1.47
CA ARG A 78 -8.87 7.29 1.66
C ARG A 78 -7.79 6.73 2.58
N VAL A 79 -6.52 7.06 2.32
CA VAL A 79 -5.39 6.60 3.12
C VAL A 79 -5.47 7.13 4.55
N ARG A 80 -5.81 8.41 4.73
CA ARG A 80 -5.99 9.00 6.06
C ARG A 80 -7.14 8.36 6.83
N GLY A 81 -8.20 7.94 6.13
CA GLY A 81 -9.34 7.23 6.69
C GLY A 81 -9.02 5.83 7.22
N LEU A 82 -7.90 5.22 6.77
CA LEU A 82 -7.40 3.95 7.33
C LEU A 82 -6.62 4.16 8.63
N ALA A 83 -5.97 5.31 8.80
CA ALA A 83 -5.18 5.63 9.99
C ALA A 83 -6.07 5.98 11.18
N SER A 84 -5.55 5.78 12.39
CA SER A 84 -6.24 6.22 13.60
C SER A 84 -6.47 7.74 13.58
N GLN A 85 -7.52 8.20 14.26
CA GLN A 85 -7.82 9.62 14.30
C GLN A 85 -6.81 10.38 15.16
N ARG A 86 -6.51 9.87 16.36
CA ARG A 86 -5.69 10.57 17.36
C ARG A 86 -4.20 10.20 17.31
N ALA A 87 -3.85 8.91 17.24
CA ALA A 87 -2.45 8.51 17.33
C ALA A 87 -1.66 8.98 16.10
N PHE A 88 -2.29 8.94 14.91
CA PHE A 88 -1.70 9.48 13.68
C PHE A 88 -1.27 10.95 13.81
N LEU A 89 -2.01 11.79 14.54
CA LEU A 89 -1.69 13.21 14.67
C LEU A 89 -0.46 13.47 15.55
N SER A 90 -0.19 12.58 16.50
CA SER A 90 0.98 12.69 17.39
C SER A 90 2.19 11.91 16.87
N ASP A 91 1.95 10.78 16.22
CA ASP A 91 2.98 9.88 15.69
C ASP A 91 2.43 9.20 14.40
N PRO A 92 2.55 9.87 13.24
CA PRO A 92 2.10 9.30 11.97
C PRO A 92 2.85 8.02 11.58
N ASP A 93 4.15 7.94 11.90
CA ASP A 93 5.02 6.82 11.52
C ASP A 93 4.68 5.55 12.30
N GLY A 94 4.18 5.69 13.54
CA GLY A 94 3.69 4.57 14.35
C GLY A 94 2.60 3.72 13.69
N GLU A 95 1.85 4.28 12.74
CA GLU A 95 0.79 3.57 12.01
C GLU A 95 1.36 2.54 11.04
N LEU A 96 2.59 2.74 10.54
CA LEU A 96 3.28 1.74 9.72
C LEU A 96 3.53 0.44 10.51
N GLN A 97 3.70 0.54 11.82
CA GLN A 97 3.99 -0.60 12.68
C GLN A 97 2.74 -1.26 13.25
N THR A 98 1.72 -0.45 13.56
CA THR A 98 0.57 -0.89 14.35
C THR A 98 -0.70 -1.15 13.53
N ASN A 99 -0.76 -0.61 12.30
CA ASN A 99 -1.93 -0.67 11.45
C ASN A 99 -1.57 -1.30 10.10
N LEU A 100 -1.79 -2.61 9.98
CA LEU A 100 -1.40 -3.38 8.80
C LEU A 100 -2.09 -2.89 7.52
N SER A 101 -3.36 -2.45 7.60
CA SER A 101 -4.07 -1.89 6.45
C SER A 101 -3.47 -0.56 6.01
N TYR A 102 -3.17 0.33 6.96
CA TYR A 102 -2.48 1.58 6.64
C TYR A 102 -1.08 1.34 6.05
N CYS A 103 -0.27 0.48 6.69
CA CYS A 103 1.05 0.12 6.21
C CYS A 103 1.01 -0.46 4.80
N THR A 104 0.05 -1.34 4.51
CA THR A 104 -0.20 -1.90 3.17
C THR A 104 -0.57 -0.81 2.15
N ALA A 105 -1.41 0.16 2.53
CA ALA A 105 -1.77 1.25 1.65
C ALA A 105 -0.57 2.12 1.27
N ILE A 106 0.28 2.47 2.24
CA ILE A 106 1.52 3.22 2.00
C ILE A 106 2.49 2.40 1.12
N ALA A 107 2.65 1.10 1.39
CA ALA A 107 3.47 0.22 0.57
C ALA A 107 3.00 0.20 -0.89
N TRP A 108 1.69 0.00 -1.12
CA TRP A 108 1.12 0.03 -2.46
C TRP A 108 1.43 1.34 -3.20
N LEU A 109 1.27 2.49 -2.53
CA LEU A 109 1.50 3.80 -3.14
C LEU A 109 2.98 4.06 -3.46
N LEU A 110 3.90 3.62 -2.60
CA LEU A 110 5.33 3.67 -2.89
C LEU A 110 5.68 2.81 -4.12
N TYR A 111 5.10 1.61 -4.20
CA TYR A 111 5.26 0.72 -5.35
C TYR A 111 4.70 1.33 -6.64
N GLN A 112 3.51 1.95 -6.57
CA GLN A 112 2.90 2.64 -7.69
C GLN A 112 3.75 3.83 -8.15
N ARG A 113 4.21 4.66 -7.22
CA ARG A 113 5.05 5.84 -7.51
C ARG A 113 6.39 5.48 -8.11
N ALA A 114 6.96 4.32 -7.77
CA ALA A 114 8.18 3.80 -8.39
C ALA A 114 7.99 3.37 -9.86
N GLY A 115 6.76 3.44 -10.41
CA GLY A 115 6.44 3.02 -11.78
C GLY A 115 6.41 1.51 -11.97
N LEU A 116 6.44 0.75 -10.87
CA LEU A 116 6.47 -0.71 -10.90
C LEU A 116 5.05 -1.31 -10.93
N ALA A 117 4.05 -0.55 -10.50
CA ALA A 117 2.66 -0.94 -10.68
C ALA A 117 2.25 -0.83 -12.16
N LYS A 118 1.92 -1.96 -12.78
CA LYS A 118 1.22 -1.95 -14.07
C LYS A 118 -0.23 -1.55 -13.83
N GLU A 119 -0.64 -0.40 -14.34
CA GLU A 119 -2.07 -0.11 -14.45
C GLU A 119 -2.64 -0.99 -15.55
N THR A 120 -3.45 -2.00 -15.18
CA THR A 120 -4.31 -2.66 -16.16
C THR A 120 -5.38 -1.65 -16.55
N GLY A 121 -5.19 -1.04 -17.72
CA GLY A 121 -6.12 -0.08 -18.31
C GLY A 121 -7.55 -0.61 -18.33
N GLY A 122 -8.48 0.32 -18.17
CA GLY A 122 -9.92 0.08 -18.07
C GLY A 122 -10.49 -0.70 -19.24
N VAL A 123 -11.65 -1.29 -18.98
CA VAL A 123 -12.51 -1.89 -19.99
C VAL A 123 -12.83 -0.81 -21.04
N ASP A 124 -12.22 -0.94 -22.22
CA ASP A 124 -12.62 -0.20 -23.40
C ASP A 124 -14.00 -0.72 -23.81
N ASN A 125 -15.01 0.14 -23.66
CA ASN A 125 -16.40 -0.19 -23.93
C ASN A 125 -16.82 0.33 -25.32
N SER A 126 -15.92 0.22 -26.31
CA SER A 126 -16.14 0.71 -27.68
C SER A 126 -16.57 -0.37 -28.69
N GLU A 127 -17.13 -1.49 -28.26
CA GLU A 127 -17.63 -2.54 -29.18
C GLU A 127 -19.04 -3.07 -28.85
N VAL A 128 -19.93 -2.23 -28.33
CA VAL A 128 -21.37 -2.57 -28.27
C VAL A 128 -22.21 -1.42 -28.82
N ALA A 129 -21.98 -1.08 -30.08
CA ALA A 129 -22.92 -0.27 -30.86
C ALA A 129 -22.73 -0.51 -32.37
N MET A 130 -22.71 -1.77 -32.83
CA MET A 130 -23.07 -2.16 -34.20
C MET A 130 -23.22 -3.70 -34.26
N ALA A 131 -24.38 -4.23 -33.87
CA ALA A 131 -24.88 -5.54 -34.30
C ALA A 131 -26.39 -5.59 -34.12
#